data_AF-A0A1X2GPC1-F1
#
_entry.id   AF-A0A1X2GPC1-F1
#
_cell.length_a   1.000
_cell.length_b   1.000
_cell.length_c   1.000
_cell.angle_alpha   90.00
_cell.angle_beta   90.00
_cell.angle_gamma   90.00
#
_symmetry.space_group_name_H-M   'P 1'
#
loop_
_entity.id
_entity.type
_entity.pdbx_description
1 polymer ?
#
loop_
_entity_poly.entity_id
_entity_poly.type
_entity_poly.pdbx_seq_one_letter_code
_entity_poly.pdbx_strand_id
1 'polypeptide(L)'
;MHLSSGYTVDEQTGDRCVFTWNKSSFPDPARLATLYKENGMRLFANIKPWLLKTHPEYDHLAKQHGLVWQPDEANLSLDGHPATLWQWRAGANTKGLASYIDFTSKAGYKFWQEKASSTLL
;
A
#
# COMPACT_ATOMS: atom_id res chain seq x y z
N MET A 1 16.30 -4.39 12.52
CA MET A 1 15.72 -3.03 12.52
C MET A 1 14.36 -3.07 11.87
N HIS A 2 13.35 -2.53 12.54
CA HIS A 2 11.98 -2.48 12.06
C HIS A 2 11.71 -1.12 11.40
N LEU A 3 11.27 -1.13 10.15
CA LEU A 3 10.71 0.07 9.52
C LEU A 3 9.19 0.05 9.73
N SER A 4 8.69 0.89 10.63
CA SER A 4 7.24 1.16 10.74
C SER A 4 6.74 1.89 9.48
N SER A 5 5.60 2.55 9.49
CA SER A 5 5.04 3.18 8.26
C SER A 5 5.64 4.55 7.88
N GLY A 6 6.74 4.97 8.50
CA GLY A 6 7.37 6.27 8.22
C GLY A 6 8.11 6.33 6.87
N TYR A 7 8.62 5.18 6.39
CA TYR A 7 9.30 5.13 5.09
C TYR A 7 8.35 5.31 3.90
N THR A 8 7.04 5.30 4.16
CA THR A 8 5.99 5.35 3.13
C THR A 8 5.23 6.66 3.07
N VAL A 9 5.77 7.74 3.65
CA VAL A 9 5.09 9.04 3.66
C VAL A 9 5.14 9.65 2.27
N ASP A 10 3.97 9.86 1.67
CA ASP A 10 3.81 10.67 0.48
C ASP A 10 4.04 12.15 0.83
N GLU A 11 4.93 12.81 0.10
CA GLU A 11 5.39 14.16 0.44
C GLU A 11 4.34 15.24 0.14
N GLN A 12 3.40 14.96 -0.76
CA GLN A 12 2.40 15.92 -1.20
C GLN A 12 1.19 15.91 -0.27
N THR A 13 0.79 14.72 0.18
CA THR A 13 -0.42 14.49 0.97
C THR A 13 -0.13 14.28 2.45
N GLY A 14 1.09 13.87 2.81
CA GLY A 14 1.45 13.42 4.15
C GLY A 14 0.92 12.02 4.50
N ASP A 15 0.29 11.32 3.55
CA ASP A 15 -0.31 10.00 3.77
C ASP A 15 0.73 8.90 3.76
N ARG A 16 0.44 7.81 4.48
CA ARG A 16 1.30 6.63 4.50
C ARG A 16 0.78 5.60 3.52
N CYS A 17 1.33 5.64 2.30
CA CYS A 17 0.95 4.80 1.17
C CYS A 17 1.90 3.59 1.05
N VAL A 18 1.43 2.39 1.37
CA VAL A 18 2.28 1.19 1.34
C VAL A 18 2.97 1.01 -0.03
N PHE A 19 4.20 0.48 -0.07
CA PHE A 19 4.96 0.33 -1.32
C PHE A 19 5.39 1.63 -2.02
N THR A 20 5.24 2.81 -1.40
CA THR A 20 5.78 4.08 -1.94
C THR A 20 6.89 4.64 -1.05
N TRP A 21 8.16 4.47 -1.42
CA TRP A 21 9.28 5.01 -0.62
C TRP A 21 9.30 6.54 -0.62
N ASN A 22 9.38 7.14 0.58
CA ASN A 22 9.71 8.55 0.74
C ASN A 22 11.19 8.76 0.39
N LYS A 23 11.47 9.21 -0.83
CA LYS A 23 12.85 9.35 -1.33
C LYS A 23 13.61 10.53 -0.73
N SER A 24 12.93 11.51 -0.16
CA SER A 24 13.58 12.61 0.56
C SER A 24 14.22 12.13 1.88
N SER A 25 13.50 11.31 2.65
CA SER A 25 13.98 10.72 3.91
C SER A 25 14.84 9.47 3.68
N PHE A 26 14.52 8.67 2.65
CA PHE A 26 15.18 7.42 2.30
C PHE A 26 15.60 7.43 0.82
N PRO A 27 16.63 8.22 0.47
CA PRO A 27 17.04 8.40 -0.93
C PRO A 27 17.50 7.09 -1.59
N ASP A 28 18.18 6.22 -0.83
CA ASP A 28 18.67 4.93 -1.31
C ASP A 28 18.32 3.79 -0.33
N PRO A 29 17.09 3.23 -0.44
CA PRO A 29 16.66 2.13 0.41
C PRO A 29 17.52 0.87 0.24
N ALA A 30 18.02 0.60 -0.97
CA ALA A 30 18.84 -0.57 -1.26
C ALA A 30 20.19 -0.48 -0.53
N ARG A 31 20.85 0.68 -0.58
CA ARG A 31 22.07 0.91 0.18
C ARG A 31 21.85 0.82 1.69
N LEU A 32 20.72 1.32 2.19
CA LEU A 32 20.34 1.15 3.59
C LEU A 32 20.28 -0.34 3.97
N ALA A 33 19.65 -1.17 3.14
CA ALA A 33 19.57 -2.61 3.36
C ALA A 33 20.94 -3.30 3.37
N THR A 34 21.78 -2.98 2.40
CA THR A 34 23.15 -3.50 2.31
C THR A 34 23.94 -3.17 3.57
N LEU A 35 23.92 -1.90 4.01
CA LEU A 35 24.67 -1.46 5.19
C LEU A 35 24.24 -2.22 6.47
N TYR A 36 22.93 -2.40 6.68
CA TYR A 36 22.45 -3.17 7.82
C TYR A 36 22.90 -4.63 7.74
N LYS A 37 22.81 -5.24 6.57
CA LYS A 37 23.22 -6.63 6.34
C LYS A 37 24.71 -6.85 6.59
N GLU A 38 25.56 -5.96 6.11
CA GLU A 38 27.02 -5.99 6.33
C GLU A 38 27.39 -5.88 7.82
N ASN A 39 26.55 -5.21 8.61
CA ASN A 39 26.70 -5.09 10.06
C ASN A 39 25.95 -6.19 10.85
N GLY A 40 25.60 -7.31 10.20
CA GLY A 40 24.95 -8.46 10.84
C GLY A 40 23.49 -8.23 11.25
N MET A 41 22.85 -7.16 10.77
CA MET A 41 21.46 -6.82 11.06
C MET A 41 20.55 -7.09 9.85
N ARG A 42 19.27 -7.35 10.11
CA ARG A 42 18.24 -7.41 9.05
C ARG A 42 17.27 -6.24 9.16
N LEU A 43 16.77 -5.78 8.02
CA LEU A 43 15.64 -4.86 7.93
C LEU A 43 14.37 -5.64 7.64
N PHE A 44 13.26 -5.19 8.21
CA PHE A 44 11.93 -5.66 7.85
C PHE A 44 10.97 -4.47 7.83
N ALA A 45 10.18 -4.38 6.76
CA ALA A 45 9.30 -3.25 6.49
C ALA A 45 7.85 -3.61 6.79
N ASN A 46 7.18 -2.75 7.56
CA ASN A 46 5.76 -2.87 7.82
C ASN A 46 4.96 -2.54 6.56
N ILE A 47 4.06 -3.42 6.14
CA ILE A 47 3.07 -3.22 5.07
C ILE A 47 1.66 -3.48 5.57
N LYS A 48 0.65 -3.05 4.82
CA LYS A 48 -0.77 -3.18 5.15
C LYS A 48 -1.56 -3.63 3.92
N PRO A 49 -2.56 -4.51 4.05
CA PRO A 49 -3.32 -5.06 2.93
C PRO A 49 -4.42 -4.13 2.38
N TRP A 50 -4.26 -2.81 2.52
CA TRP A 50 -5.22 -1.82 2.02
C TRP A 50 -4.50 -0.61 1.41
N LEU A 51 -5.14 -0.02 0.41
CA LEU A 51 -4.69 1.22 -0.23
C LEU A 51 -5.64 2.35 0.17
N LEU A 52 -5.08 3.48 0.62
CA LEU A 52 -5.84 4.73 0.74
C LEU A 52 -6.31 5.17 -0.65
N LYS A 53 -7.44 5.87 -0.75
CA LYS A 53 -7.89 6.46 -2.03
C LYS A 53 -6.89 7.45 -2.63
N THR A 54 -6.03 8.03 -1.79
CA THR A 54 -4.93 8.92 -2.19
C THR A 54 -3.69 8.17 -2.69
N HIS A 55 -3.68 6.83 -2.61
CA HIS A 55 -2.54 6.03 -3.05
C HIS A 55 -2.37 6.14 -4.58
N PRO A 56 -1.15 6.36 -5.09
CA PRO A 56 -0.91 6.57 -6.54
C PRO A 56 -1.28 5.38 -7.45
N GLU A 57 -1.58 4.23 -6.86
CA GLU A 57 -1.90 2.96 -7.57
C GLU A 57 -3.35 2.55 -7.34
N TYR A 58 -4.12 3.33 -6.55
CA TYR A 58 -5.49 2.97 -6.17
C TYR A 58 -6.37 2.81 -7.40
N ASP A 59 -6.41 3.82 -8.27
CA ASP A 59 -7.25 3.80 -9.46
C ASP A 59 -6.79 2.76 -10.48
N HIS A 60 -5.49 2.50 -10.56
CA HIS A 60 -4.94 1.46 -11.43
C HIS A 60 -5.42 0.08 -10.98
N LEU A 61 -5.28 -0.22 -9.68
CA LEU A 61 -5.70 -1.50 -9.13
C LEU A 61 -7.23 -1.67 -9.14
N ALA A 62 -7.97 -0.59 -8.90
CA ALA A 62 -9.42 -0.55 -9.03
C ALA A 62 -9.84 -0.93 -10.45
N LYS A 63 -9.29 -0.31 -11.50
CA LYS A 63 -9.64 -0.64 -12.90
C LYS A 63 -9.41 -2.11 -13.28
N GLN A 64 -8.54 -2.81 -12.58
CA GLN A 64 -8.26 -4.24 -12.80
C GLN A 64 -9.11 -5.18 -11.93
N HIS A 65 -10.08 -4.65 -11.20
CA HIS A 65 -10.83 -5.38 -10.18
C HIS A 65 -9.93 -6.05 -9.13
N GLY A 66 -8.84 -5.38 -8.71
CA GLY A 66 -7.91 -5.90 -7.71
C GLY A 66 -8.18 -5.46 -6.27
N LEU A 67 -9.20 -4.64 -6.04
CA LEU A 67 -9.69 -4.27 -4.71
C LEU A 67 -10.96 -5.07 -4.39
N VAL A 68 -11.36 -5.14 -3.12
CA VAL A 68 -12.65 -5.76 -2.76
C VAL A 68 -13.79 -4.89 -3.30
N TRP A 69 -14.76 -5.48 -3.99
CA TRP A 69 -15.89 -4.76 -4.61
C TRP A 69 -17.17 -4.90 -3.81
N GLN A 70 -17.99 -3.85 -3.85
CA GLN A 70 -19.41 -3.94 -3.53
C GLN A 70 -20.17 -4.13 -4.85
N PRO A 71 -21.16 -5.04 -4.89
CA PRO A 71 -22.00 -5.19 -6.05
C PRO A 71 -22.81 -3.92 -6.29
N ASP A 72 -23.22 -3.68 -7.54
CA ASP A 72 -24.23 -2.67 -7.83
C ASP A 72 -25.57 -3.12 -7.21
N GLU A 73 -26.12 -2.31 -6.29
CA GLU A 73 -27.34 -2.64 -5.54
C GLU A 73 -28.56 -2.81 -6.45
N ALA A 74 -28.57 -2.17 -7.63
CA ALA A 74 -29.71 -2.20 -8.53
C ALA A 74 -29.83 -3.51 -9.32
N ASN A 75 -28.70 -4.18 -9.60
CA ASN A 75 -28.66 -5.36 -10.48
C ASN A 75 -27.78 -6.51 -9.95
N LEU A 76 -27.17 -6.34 -8.77
CA LEU A 76 -26.22 -7.27 -8.13
C LEU A 76 -25.03 -7.66 -9.03
N SER A 77 -24.67 -6.82 -10.01
CA SER A 77 -23.53 -7.05 -10.90
C SER A 77 -22.22 -6.64 -10.23
N LEU A 78 -21.10 -7.13 -10.78
CA LEU A 78 -19.75 -6.75 -10.36
C LEU A 78 -19.29 -5.39 -10.92
N ASP A 79 -20.19 -4.65 -11.59
CA ASP A 79 -19.91 -3.32 -12.17
C ASP A 79 -20.04 -2.17 -11.15
N GLY A 80 -20.13 -2.50 -9.86
CA GLY A 80 -20.31 -1.55 -8.76
C GLY A 80 -19.08 -0.67 -8.53
N HIS A 81 -18.56 -0.67 -7.30
CA HIS A 81 -17.36 0.11 -6.96
C HIS A 81 -16.54 -0.58 -5.86
N PRO A 82 -15.24 -0.25 -5.72
CA PRO A 82 -14.45 -0.76 -4.60
C PRO A 82 -15.09 -0.42 -3.26
N ALA A 83 -15.19 -1.42 -2.38
CA ALA A 83 -15.66 -1.27 -1.00
C ALA A 83 -14.72 -0.36 -0.22
N THR A 84 -15.24 0.77 0.28
CA THR A 84 -14.44 1.72 1.06
C THR A 84 -14.73 1.66 2.55
N LEU A 85 -13.69 1.86 3.35
CA LEU A 85 -13.76 1.98 4.80
C LEU A 85 -12.78 3.05 5.31
N TRP A 86 -12.99 3.50 6.54
CA TRP A 86 -12.05 4.41 7.20
C TRP A 86 -10.86 3.62 7.75
N GLN A 87 -9.66 4.02 7.35
CA GLN A 87 -8.41 3.48 7.88
C GLN A 87 -7.50 4.59 8.38
N TRP A 88 -6.60 4.24 9.28
CA TRP A 88 -5.54 5.13 9.74
C TRP A 88 -4.63 5.52 8.57
N ARG A 89 -4.47 6.84 8.33
CA ARG A 89 -3.73 7.38 7.18
C ARG A 89 -2.33 7.90 7.50
N ALA A 90 -2.13 8.53 8.65
CA ALA A 90 -0.87 9.18 9.01
C ALA A 90 -0.75 9.43 10.54
N GLY A 91 -0.57 10.65 11.02
CA GLY A 91 -0.35 10.93 12.45
C GLY A 91 -1.49 10.51 13.40
N ALA A 92 -1.33 10.86 14.68
CA ALA A 92 -2.35 10.61 15.70
C ALA A 92 -3.72 11.16 15.28
N ASN A 93 -4.78 10.39 15.52
CA ASN A 93 -6.17 10.76 15.23
C ASN A 93 -6.46 11.12 13.76
N THR A 94 -5.68 10.58 12.81
CA THR A 94 -5.94 10.76 11.37
C THR A 94 -6.61 9.53 10.75
N LYS A 95 -7.54 9.76 9.82
CA LYS A 95 -8.20 8.71 9.04
C LYS A 95 -8.42 9.13 7.59
N GLY A 96 -8.38 8.17 6.68
CA GLY A 96 -8.64 8.35 5.24
C GLY A 96 -9.47 7.18 4.72
N LEU A 97 -10.22 7.42 3.64
CA LEU A 97 -10.93 6.35 2.95
C LEU A 97 -9.91 5.43 2.28
N ALA A 98 -10.11 4.13 2.43
CA ALA A 98 -9.26 3.08 1.89
C ALA A 98 -10.11 1.91 1.41
N SER A 99 -9.50 1.04 0.60
CA SER A 99 -10.08 -0.22 0.18
C SER A 99 -9.07 -1.34 0.40
N TYR A 100 -9.56 -2.50 0.82
CA TYR A 100 -8.73 -3.70 0.91
C TYR A 100 -8.36 -4.21 -0.48
N ILE A 101 -7.15 -4.74 -0.59
CA ILE A 101 -6.75 -5.51 -1.77
C ILE A 101 -7.52 -6.83 -1.74
N ASP A 102 -8.10 -7.21 -2.88
CA ASP A 102 -8.79 -8.49 -2.99
C ASP A 102 -7.78 -9.59 -3.36
N PHE A 103 -7.34 -10.33 -2.35
CA PHE A 103 -6.44 -11.47 -2.54
C PHE A 103 -7.09 -12.70 -3.17
N THR A 104 -8.42 -12.72 -3.35
CA THR A 104 -9.12 -13.76 -4.11
C THR A 104 -9.15 -13.43 -5.61
N SER A 105 -9.01 -12.16 -5.96
CA SER A 105 -8.85 -11.71 -7.34
C SER A 105 -7.43 -12.00 -7.87
N LYS A 106 -7.34 -12.37 -9.15
CA LYS A 106 -6.04 -12.52 -9.84
C LYS A 106 -5.25 -11.22 -9.86
N ALA A 107 -5.93 -10.08 -10.04
CA ALA A 107 -5.30 -8.76 -10.11
C ALA A 107 -4.72 -8.32 -8.75
N GLY A 108 -5.53 -8.39 -7.68
CA GLY A 108 -5.11 -8.02 -6.33
C GLY A 108 -3.99 -8.90 -5.80
N TYR A 109 -4.08 -10.22 -6.01
CA TYR A 109 -3.02 -11.15 -5.60
C TYR A 109 -1.69 -10.86 -6.32
N LYS A 110 -1.73 -10.68 -7.64
CA LYS A 110 -0.53 -10.36 -8.43
C LYS A 110 0.07 -9.03 -8.04
N PHE A 111 -0.74 -7.98 -7.92
CA PHE A 111 -0.30 -6.67 -7.46
C PHE A 111 0.46 -6.78 -6.14
N TRP A 112 -0.10 -7.51 -5.17
CA TRP A 112 0.54 -7.68 -3.87
C TRP A 112 1.86 -8.42 -3.97
N GLN A 113 1.90 -9.54 -4.68
CA GLN A 113 3.12 -10.32 -4.88
C GLN A 113 4.20 -9.46 -5.54
N GLU A 114 3.87 -8.80 -6.65
CA GLU A 114 4.79 -7.96 -7.40
C GLU A 114 5.31 -6.79 -6.55
N LYS A 115 4.43 -6.06 -5.87
CA LYS A 115 4.85 -4.94 -5.02
C LYS A 115 5.70 -5.43 -3.84
N ALA A 116 5.30 -6.50 -3.16
CA ALA A 116 6.08 -7.06 -2.05
C ALA A 116 7.47 -7.54 -2.50
N SER A 117 7.61 -8.07 -3.72
CA SER A 117 8.91 -8.54 -4.23
C SER A 117 9.78 -7.45 -4.86
N SER A 118 9.17 -6.42 -5.47
CA SER A 118 9.90 -5.42 -6.29
C SER A 118 10.11 -4.08 -5.59
N THR A 119 9.26 -3.73 -4.63
CA THR A 119 9.33 -2.42 -3.97
C THR A 119 9.95 -2.51 -2.59
N LEU A 120 9.98 -3.69 -1.98
CA LEU A 120 10.65 -3.92 -0.70
C LEU A 120 12.13 -4.28 -0.92
N LEU A 121 12.89 -4.23 0.19
CA LEU A 121 14.35 -4.38 0.24
C LEU A 121 14.85 -5.80 -0.07
#